data_AF-A0A3R5YMR1-F1
#
_entry.id   AF-A0A3R5YMR1-F1
#
_cell.length_a   1.000
_cell.length_b   1.000
_cell.length_c   1.000
_cell.angle_alpha   90.00
_cell.angle_beta   90.00
_cell.angle_gamma   90.00
#
_symmetry.space_group_name_H-M   'P 1'
#
loop_
_entity.id
_entity.type
_entity.pdbx_description
1 polymer ?
#
loop_
_entity_poly.entity_id
_entity_poly.type
_entity_poly.pdbx_seq_one_letter_code
_entity_poly.pdbx_strand_id
1 'polypeptide(L)' 'MTMMFNKENAIDASKLHVDSFKYQSTEDMPNEIYEEWQEKHMNAKLFSLQFRNIGQSAEWQEMIIIWADKL' A
#
# COMPACT_ATOMS: atom_id res chain seq x y z
N MET A 1 1.21 -18.10 23.79
CA MET A 1 0.48 -18.58 22.61
C MET A 1 1.39 -18.37 21.42
N THR A 2 1.99 -19.44 20.90
CA THR A 2 3.00 -19.35 19.83
C THR A 2 2.28 -19.22 18.49
N MET A 3 2.38 -18.07 17.83
CA MET A 3 1.86 -17.88 16.48
C MET A 3 2.69 -18.76 15.52
N MET A 4 2.20 -19.95 15.18
CA MET A 4 2.82 -20.80 14.17
C MET A 4 2.53 -20.23 12.78
N PHE A 5 3.55 -20.27 11.91
CA PHE A 5 3.46 -19.89 10.51
C PHE A 5 2.37 -20.71 9.80
N ASN A 6 1.36 -20.04 9.23
CA ASN A 6 0.33 -20.67 8.42
C ASN A 6 0.76 -20.62 6.93
N LYS A 7 1.15 -21.78 6.40
CA LYS A 7 1.58 -21.92 5.01
C LYS A 7 0.47 -21.68 3.99
N GLU A 8 -0.80 -21.88 4.36
CA GLU A 8 -1.95 -21.64 3.47
C GLU A 8 -2.21 -20.14 3.26
N ASN A 9 -1.83 -19.32 4.25
CA ASN A 9 -1.91 -17.86 4.16
C ASN A 9 -0.58 -17.22 3.75
N ALA A 10 0.47 -18.03 3.53
CA ALA A 10 1.77 -17.53 3.12
C ALA A 10 1.71 -17.09 1.66
N ILE A 11 2.11 -15.85 1.40
CA ILE A 11 2.31 -15.37 0.04
C ILE A 11 3.78 -15.49 -0.33
N ASP A 12 4.03 -15.88 -1.57
CA ASP A 12 5.36 -15.80 -2.16
C ASP A 12 5.70 -14.32 -2.36
N ALA A 13 6.81 -13.87 -1.78
CA ALA A 13 7.24 -12.48 -1.87
C ALA A 13 7.48 -12.03 -3.32
N SER A 14 7.78 -12.95 -4.24
CA SER A 14 7.91 -12.65 -5.67
C SER A 14 6.59 -12.27 -6.35
N LYS A 15 5.45 -12.56 -5.70
CA LYS A 15 4.11 -12.18 -6.13
C LYS A 15 3.62 -10.88 -5.49
N LEU A 16 4.45 -10.23 -4.68
CA LEU A 16 4.12 -8.92 -4.09
C LEU A 16 4.54 -7.81 -5.05
N HIS A 17 3.63 -6.86 -5.20
CA HIS A 17 3.85 -5.59 -5.86
C HIS A 17 3.95 -4.49 -4.81
N VAL A 18 4.74 -3.47 -5.12
CA VAL A 18 4.90 -2.29 -4.28
C VAL A 18 4.76 -1.06 -5.16
N ASP A 19 3.72 -0.28 -4.92
CA ASP A 19 3.54 1.03 -5.54
C ASP A 19 3.84 2.12 -4.51
N SER A 20 4.46 3.21 -4.97
CA SER A 20 4.79 4.35 -4.12
C SER A 20 4.40 5.66 -4.80
N PHE A 21 3.63 6.47 -4.09
CA PHE A 21 3.11 7.75 -4.58
C PHE A 21 3.56 8.87 -3.67
N LYS A 22 4.27 9.83 -4.23
CA LYS A 22 4.66 11.05 -3.52
C LYS A 22 3.61 12.12 -3.78
N TYR A 23 3.15 12.75 -2.72
CA TYR A 23 2.13 13.79 -2.79
C TYR A 23 2.41 14.89 -1.77
N GLN A 24 1.88 16.08 -2.03
CA GLN A 24 1.96 17.18 -1.09
C GLN A 24 0.83 17.03 -0.06
N SER A 25 1.11 17.24 1.23
CA SER A 25 0.14 17.04 2.30
C SER A 25 -1.01 18.05 2.21
N THR A 26 -2.12 17.63 1.62
CA THR A 26 -3.43 18.28 1.75
C THR A 26 -4.41 17.27 2.36
N GLU A 27 -5.56 17.74 2.88
CA GLU A 27 -6.52 16.87 3.58
C GLU A 27 -7.16 15.81 2.67
N ASP A 28 -7.22 16.06 1.35
CA ASP A 28 -7.94 15.21 0.38
C ASP A 28 -7.04 14.34 -0.52
N MET A 29 -5.79 14.76 -0.78
CA MET A 29 -4.93 14.14 -1.80
C MET A 29 -4.58 12.64 -1.59
N PRO A 30 -4.33 12.11 -0.38
CA PRO A 30 -4.08 10.67 -0.23
C PRO A 30 -5.30 9.80 -0.58
N ASN A 31 -6.52 10.32 -0.45
CA ASN A 31 -7.74 9.57 -0.78
C ASN A 31 -7.91 9.45 -2.29
N GLU A 32 -7.79 10.55 -3.04
CA GLU A 32 -7.95 10.57 -4.50
C GLU A 32 -6.95 9.62 -5.19
N ILE A 33 -5.67 9.65 -4.79
CA ILE A 33 -4.63 8.77 -5.35
C ILE A 33 -4.95 7.30 -5.04
N TYR A 34 -5.42 7.01 -3.83
CA TYR A 34 -5.75 5.65 -3.43
C TYR A 34 -6.99 5.13 -4.17
N GLU A 35 -8.03 5.96 -4.35
CA GLU A 35 -9.24 5.62 -5.12
C GLU A 35 -8.90 5.31 -6.58
N GLU A 36 -8.12 6.17 -7.24
CA GLU A 36 -7.64 5.91 -8.62
C GLU A 36 -6.82 4.62 -8.70
N TRP A 37 -6.01 4.34 -7.68
CA TRP A 37 -5.23 3.12 -7.62
C TRP A 37 -6.15 1.89 -7.48
N GLN A 38 -7.18 1.96 -6.64
CA GLN A 38 -8.16 0.88 -6.45
C GLN A 38 -8.94 0.58 -7.74
N GLU A 39 -9.33 1.60 -8.50
CA GLU A 39 -10.02 1.44 -9.79
C GLU A 39 -9.16 0.68 -10.81
N LYS A 40 -7.84 0.94 -10.83
CA LYS A 40 -6.89 0.24 -11.72
C LYS A 40 -6.59 -1.18 -11.25
N HIS A 41 -6.77 -1.47 -9.96
CA HIS A 41 -6.41 -2.73 -9.32
C HIS A 41 -7.59 -3.39 -8.59
N MET A 42 -8.77 -3.46 -9.23
CA MET A 42 -10.00 -3.96 -8.61
C MET A 42 -9.89 -5.38 -8.01
N ASN A 43 -8.98 -6.20 -8.55
CA ASN A 43 -8.72 -7.56 -8.09
C ASN A 43 -7.46 -7.67 -7.23
N ALA A 44 -6.88 -6.58 -6.74
CA ALA A 44 -5.74 -6.66 -5.85
C ALA A 44 -6.14 -7.09 -4.43
N LYS A 45 -5.33 -7.96 -3.84
CA LYS A 45 -5.33 -8.21 -2.41
C LYS A 45 -4.33 -7.26 -1.75
N LEU A 46 -4.84 -6.35 -0.94
CA LEU A 46 -4.02 -5.41 -0.16
C LEU A 46 -3.38 -6.13 1.05
N PHE A 47 -2.08 -5.95 1.23
CA PHE A 47 -1.33 -6.45 2.39
C PHE A 47 -0.94 -5.33 3.35
N SER A 48 -0.53 -4.18 2.83
CA SER A 48 -0.16 -3.02 3.64
C SER A 48 -0.41 -1.74 2.88
N LEU A 49 -0.93 -0.73 3.59
CA LEU A 49 -1.02 0.65 3.15
C LEU A 49 -0.31 1.50 4.20
N GLN A 50 0.71 2.24 3.79
CA GLN A 50 1.55 3.03 4.69
C GLN A 50 1.64 4.47 4.21
N PHE A 51 1.61 5.40 5.17
CA PHE A 51 1.81 6.82 4.92
C PHE A 51 3.03 7.30 5.70
N ARG A 52 3.97 7.95 5.03
CA ARG A 52 5.18 8.48 5.68
C ARG A 52 5.47 9.91 5.26
N ASN A 53 5.91 10.72 6.21
CA ASN A 53 6.44 12.05 5.94
C ASN A 53 7.86 11.91 5.37
N ILE A 54 8.11 12.48 4.19
CA ILE A 54 9.43 12.46 3.53
C ILE A 54 10.08 13.85 3.42
N GLY A 55 9.38 14.89 3.88
CA GLY A 55 9.89 16.27 3.96
C GLY A 55 10.15 16.73 5.40
N GLN A 56 11.12 17.64 5.59
CA GLN A 56 11.48 18.20 6.90
C GLN A 56 10.32 18.95 7.59
N SER A 57 9.36 19.45 6.81
CA SER A 57 8.20 20.21 7.28
C SER A 57 6.86 19.47 7.14
N ALA A 58 6.86 18.14 6.92
CA ALA A 58 5.66 17.36 6.57
C ALA A 58 4.90 17.83 5.31
N GLU A 59 5.50 18.73 4.53
CA GLU A 59 4.97 19.22 3.26
C GLU A 59 4.81 18.09 2.24
N TRP A 60 5.70 17.10 2.28
CA TRP A 60 5.69 15.97 1.37
C TRP A 60 5.45 14.68 2.13
N GLN A 61 4.46 13.94 1.63
CA GLN A 61 4.10 12.63 2.11
C GLN A 61 4.28 11.60 1.00
N GLU A 62 4.42 10.35 1.42
CA GLU A 62 4.50 9.22 0.53
C GLU A 62 3.55 8.13 1.01
N MET A 63 2.71 7.67 0.07
CA MET A 63 1.83 6.53 0.25
C MET A 63 2.48 5.32 -0.41
N ILE A 64 2.64 4.25 0.35
CA ILE A 64 3.18 2.98 -0.12
C ILE A 64 2.10 1.92 -0.03
N ILE A 65 1.85 1.23 -1.14
CA ILE A 65 0.85 0.18 -1.27
C ILE A 65 1.57 -1.13 -1.56
N ILE A 66 1.45 -2.11 -0.64
CA ILE A 66 1.95 -3.47 -0.83
C ILE A 66 0.75 -4.37 -1.11
N TRP A 67 0.75 -5.01 -2.27
CA TRP A 67 -0.39 -5.77 -2.77
C TRP A 67 0.04 -6.99 -3.58
N ALA A 68 -0.90 -7.86 -3.92
CA ALA A 68 -0.71 -8.92 -4.91
C ALA A 68 -1.98 -9.10 -5.73
N ASP A 69 -1.86 -9.63 -6.94
CA ASP A 69 -3.03 -10.11 -7.68
C ASP A 69 -3.80 -11.14 -6.82
N LYS A 70 -5.12 -11.01 -6.74
CA LYS A 70 -5.96 -12.00 -6.07
C LYS A 70 -5.93 -13.29 -6.88
N LEU A 71 -5.32 -14.32 -6.29
CA LEU A 71 -5.28 -15.70 -6.79
C LEU A 71 -6.68 -16.30 -6.92
#